data_AF-A0A1U9MBW1-F1
#
_entry.id   AF-A0A1U9MBW1-F1
#
_cell.length_a   1.000
_cell.length_b   1.000
_cell.length_c   1.000
_cell.angle_alpha   90.00
_cell.angle_beta   90.00
_cell.angle_gamma   90.00
#
_symmetry.space_group_name_H-M   'P 1'
#
loop_
_entity.id
_entity.type
_entity.pdbx_description
1 polymer ?
#
loop_
_entity_poly.entity_id
_entity_poly.type
_entity_poly.pdbx_seq_one_letter_code
_entity_poly.pdbx_strand_id
1 'polypeptide(L)'
;MINTSYTKYTNISLRQITEGKSQTSTLTKADASGQKEEAKPVKFNLTSDPKSFEGLSREDLASILLNEDGLYNEEDKANATFFLEKQTLDAFWAEYNKSGDYAAAQEASIKSLDKAGVKEKQTFLWNDKRAHIVSDYEASARRNGVAAKNFDIDSELYNLLKNVHDRINEESRLAYTNGKDFPNYLEDHDYLAIKQQYEREMKTGFSFKV
;
A
#
# COMPACT_ATOMS: atom_id res chain seq x y z
N MET A 1 -10.01 -23.77 28.64
CA MET A 1 -10.73 -23.60 27.37
C MET A 1 -10.85 -22.10 27.13
N ILE A 2 -10.02 -21.54 26.25
CA ILE A 2 -10.02 -20.11 25.94
C ILE A 2 -10.84 -19.93 24.67
N ASN A 3 -11.93 -19.18 24.80
CA ASN A 3 -12.88 -18.88 23.73
C ASN A 3 -12.38 -17.64 23.00
N THR A 4 -11.72 -17.83 21.85
CA THR A 4 -11.13 -16.75 21.06
C THR A 4 -12.10 -16.33 19.96
N SER A 5 -12.93 -15.32 20.24
CA SER A 5 -13.80 -14.70 19.23
C SER A 5 -13.09 -13.54 18.53
N TYR A 6 -12.19 -13.85 17.58
CA TYR A 6 -11.76 -12.86 16.59
C TYR A 6 -12.81 -12.82 15.48
N THR A 7 -13.79 -11.94 15.61
CA THR A 7 -14.73 -11.66 14.52
C THR A 7 -15.21 -10.22 14.61
N LYS A 8 -14.42 -9.31 14.05
CA LYS A 8 -14.82 -7.99 13.54
C LYS A 8 -13.71 -7.58 12.58
N TYR A 9 -14.08 -7.17 11.37
CA TYR A 9 -13.21 -6.85 10.21
C TYR A 9 -12.79 -8.01 9.29
N THR A 10 -13.73 -8.84 8.88
CA THR A 10 -13.65 -9.51 7.56
C THR A 10 -15.03 -9.54 6.94
N ASN A 11 -15.32 -8.61 6.02
CA ASN A 11 -16.44 -8.71 5.10
C ASN A 11 -15.99 -8.20 3.73
N ILE A 12 -15.23 -9.03 3.02
CA ILE A 12 -15.25 -9.05 1.56
C ILE A 12 -15.38 -10.52 1.16
N SER A 13 -16.59 -10.86 0.69
CA SER A 13 -16.98 -12.21 0.30
C SER A 13 -16.32 -12.56 -1.04
N LEU A 14 -15.44 -13.56 -1.03
CA LEU A 14 -14.89 -14.19 -2.24
C LEU A 14 -15.98 -15.05 -2.90
N ARG A 15 -16.42 -14.66 -4.10
CA ARG A 15 -17.05 -15.59 -5.04
C ARG A 15 -16.28 -15.62 -6.36
N GLN A 16 -16.08 -16.86 -6.78
CA GLN A 16 -15.28 -17.40 -7.88
C GLN A 16 -15.64 -16.82 -9.25
N ILE A 17 -14.71 -16.96 -10.22
CA ILE A 17 -14.87 -17.50 -11.60
C ILE A 17 -13.75 -16.90 -12.49
N THR A 18 -12.70 -17.66 -12.83
CA THR A 18 -12.50 -18.48 -14.06
C THR A 18 -11.97 -17.70 -15.28
N GLU A 19 -10.78 -18.12 -15.71
CA GLU A 19 -10.11 -17.98 -17.02
C GLU A 19 -10.63 -16.96 -18.03
N GLY A 20 -9.83 -15.90 -18.28
CA GLY A 20 -9.94 -14.99 -19.42
C GLY A 20 -8.57 -14.79 -20.06
N LYS A 21 -8.45 -15.19 -21.33
CA LYS A 21 -7.22 -15.26 -22.14
C LYS A 21 -6.53 -13.90 -22.31
N SER A 22 -5.20 -13.89 -22.18
CA SER A 22 -4.32 -12.78 -22.59
C SER A 22 -4.58 -12.37 -24.04
N GLN A 23 -4.78 -11.09 -24.29
CA GLN A 23 -4.65 -10.50 -25.62
C GLN A 23 -3.43 -9.57 -25.65
N THR A 24 -2.43 -10.05 -26.37
CA THR A 24 -1.20 -9.32 -26.70
C THR A 24 -1.54 -8.17 -27.66
N SER A 25 -1.24 -6.94 -27.27
CA SER A 25 -1.31 -5.79 -28.19
C SER A 25 -0.17 -5.88 -29.21
N THR A 26 -0.53 -5.92 -30.48
CA THR A 26 0.37 -5.94 -31.64
C THR A 26 1.08 -4.61 -31.83
N LEU A 27 2.42 -4.63 -31.78
CA LEU A 27 3.28 -3.52 -32.19
C LEU A 27 3.35 -3.44 -33.72
N THR A 28 2.71 -2.42 -34.30
CA THR A 28 2.93 -2.04 -35.70
C THR A 28 4.16 -1.14 -35.77
N LYS A 29 5.20 -1.58 -36.50
CA LYS A 29 6.36 -0.76 -36.87
C LYS A 29 5.93 0.43 -37.72
N ALA A 30 6.37 1.63 -37.37
CA ALA A 30 6.38 2.80 -38.25
C ALA A 30 7.74 3.50 -38.16
N ASP A 31 8.15 4.02 -39.30
CA ASP A 31 9.50 4.40 -39.70
C ASP A 31 10.16 5.52 -38.88
N ALA A 32 11.48 5.40 -38.77
CA ALA A 32 12.36 6.36 -38.13
C ALA A 32 12.54 7.61 -38.99
N SER A 33 11.92 8.72 -38.59
CA SER A 33 12.36 10.07 -38.92
C SER A 33 12.07 11.03 -37.76
N GLY A 34 12.98 11.98 -37.55
CA GLY A 34 13.20 12.65 -36.27
C GLY A 34 12.06 13.50 -35.73
N GLN A 35 11.87 13.39 -34.41
CA GLN A 35 11.76 14.46 -33.41
C GLN A 35 11.64 13.73 -32.07
N LYS A 36 12.32 14.20 -31.00
CA LYS A 36 11.94 13.79 -29.65
C LYS A 36 10.57 14.39 -29.39
N GLU A 37 9.51 13.74 -29.86
CA GLU A 37 8.19 13.93 -29.27
C GLU A 37 8.37 13.59 -27.78
N GLU A 38 8.12 14.56 -26.91
CA GLU A 38 7.73 14.24 -25.54
C GLU A 38 6.66 13.16 -25.65
N ALA A 39 6.99 11.95 -25.21
CA ALA A 39 6.08 10.83 -25.30
C ALA A 39 4.81 11.27 -24.57
N LYS A 40 3.73 11.51 -25.33
CA LYS A 40 2.44 11.86 -24.76
C LYS A 40 2.13 10.82 -23.70
N PRO A 41 1.72 11.23 -22.48
CA PRO A 41 1.44 10.29 -21.42
C PRO A 41 0.45 9.25 -21.94
N VAL A 42 0.85 7.99 -21.87
CA VAL A 42 0.02 6.87 -22.31
C VAL A 42 -1.09 6.73 -21.27
N LYS A 43 -2.24 7.32 -21.56
CA LYS A 43 -3.43 7.14 -20.72
C LYS A 43 -3.88 5.68 -20.81
N PHE A 44 -3.91 4.99 -19.68
CA PHE A 44 -4.56 3.68 -19.59
C PHE A 44 -6.02 3.80 -20.01
N ASN A 45 -6.48 2.86 -20.85
CA ASN A 45 -7.90 2.75 -21.23
C ASN A 45 -8.69 2.15 -20.07
N LEU A 46 -8.89 2.94 -19.02
CA LEU A 46 -9.70 2.58 -17.87
C LEU A 46 -11.17 2.76 -18.22
N THR A 47 -11.99 1.83 -17.76
CA THR A 47 -13.44 1.94 -17.83
C THR A 47 -13.98 2.13 -16.41
N SER A 48 -15.27 2.44 -16.28
CA SER A 48 -15.94 2.45 -14.97
C SER A 48 -16.03 1.05 -14.33
N ASP A 49 -15.57 -0.01 -15.01
CA ASP A 49 -15.46 -1.35 -14.42
C ASP A 49 -14.10 -1.49 -13.71
N PRO A 50 -14.07 -1.75 -12.38
CA PRO A 50 -12.84 -2.01 -11.64
C PRO A 50 -11.98 -3.12 -12.23
N LYS A 51 -12.56 -4.05 -12.99
CA LYS A 51 -11.80 -5.09 -13.70
C LYS A 51 -10.82 -4.54 -14.73
N SER A 52 -11.00 -3.30 -15.21
CA SER A 52 -10.02 -2.66 -16.10
C SER A 52 -8.66 -2.41 -15.46
N PHE A 53 -8.56 -2.52 -14.13
CA PHE A 53 -7.31 -2.42 -13.36
C PHE A 53 -6.68 -3.79 -13.07
N GLU A 54 -7.37 -4.90 -13.35
CA GLU A 54 -6.81 -6.24 -13.18
C GLU A 54 -5.62 -6.44 -14.12
N GLY A 55 -4.51 -6.94 -13.57
CA GLY A 55 -3.29 -7.19 -14.33
C GLY A 55 -2.39 -5.99 -14.55
N LEU A 56 -2.79 -4.78 -14.13
CA LEU A 56 -1.89 -3.63 -14.09
C LEU A 56 -0.72 -3.87 -13.13
N SER A 57 0.47 -3.43 -13.52
CA SER A 57 1.64 -3.50 -12.66
C SER A 57 1.52 -2.50 -11.50
N ARG A 58 2.29 -2.70 -10.43
CA ARG A 58 2.34 -1.75 -9.31
C ARG A 58 2.73 -0.34 -9.76
N GLU A 59 3.66 -0.24 -10.70
CA GLU A 59 4.14 1.05 -11.21
C GLU A 59 3.06 1.77 -12.04
N ASP A 60 2.23 1.02 -12.78
CA ASP A 60 1.09 1.56 -13.52
C ASP A 60 0.03 2.10 -12.55
N LEU A 61 -0.32 1.30 -11.53
CA LEU A 61 -1.26 1.70 -10.48
C LEU A 61 -0.76 2.92 -9.69
N ALA A 62 0.53 2.97 -9.37
CA ALA A 62 1.15 4.12 -8.73
C ALA A 62 1.15 5.37 -9.62
N SER A 63 1.33 5.21 -10.92
CA SER A 63 1.21 6.33 -11.88
C SER A 63 -0.19 6.94 -11.86
N ILE A 64 -1.24 6.09 -11.78
CA ILE A 64 -2.63 6.53 -11.63
C ILE A 64 -2.83 7.28 -10.30
N LEU A 65 -2.22 6.80 -9.21
CA LEU A 65 -2.30 7.48 -7.90
C LEU A 65 -1.62 8.85 -7.87
N LEU A 66 -0.41 8.95 -8.43
CA LEU A 66 0.32 10.22 -8.49
C LEU A 66 -0.40 11.23 -9.39
N ASN A 67 -1.02 10.75 -10.49
CA ASN A 67 -1.83 11.56 -11.39
C ASN A 67 -1.14 12.86 -11.84
N GLU A 68 0.15 12.77 -12.16
CA GLU A 68 1.01 13.93 -12.49
C GLU A 68 0.49 14.71 -13.70
N ASP A 69 -0.22 14.05 -14.61
CA ASP A 69 -0.81 14.61 -15.82
C ASP A 69 -2.28 15.07 -15.64
N GLY A 70 -2.86 14.84 -14.45
CA GLY A 70 -4.25 15.21 -14.14
C GLY A 70 -5.31 14.44 -14.93
N LEU A 71 -4.97 13.29 -15.54
CA LEU A 71 -5.87 12.54 -16.43
C LEU A 71 -6.83 11.60 -15.70
N TYR A 72 -6.57 11.31 -14.42
CA TYR A 72 -7.32 10.35 -13.60
C TYR A 72 -8.20 11.06 -12.57
N ASN A 73 -9.43 10.57 -12.43
CA ASN A 73 -10.38 11.09 -11.44
C ASN A 73 -10.22 10.37 -10.08
N GLU A 74 -11.02 10.75 -9.09
CA GLU A 74 -10.94 10.15 -7.74
C GLU A 74 -11.38 8.68 -7.70
N GLU A 75 -12.29 8.26 -8.58
CA GLU A 75 -12.69 6.85 -8.69
C GLU A 75 -11.54 6.00 -9.26
N ASP A 76 -10.81 6.51 -10.25
CA ASP A 76 -9.63 5.86 -10.81
C ASP A 76 -8.54 5.67 -9.74
N LYS A 77 -8.29 6.70 -8.93
CA LYS A 77 -7.35 6.64 -7.80
C LYS A 77 -7.81 5.68 -6.72
N ALA A 78 -9.10 5.63 -6.41
CA ALA A 78 -9.66 4.70 -5.44
C ALA A 78 -9.48 3.24 -5.91
N ASN A 79 -9.74 2.96 -7.18
CA ASN A 79 -9.50 1.64 -7.77
C ASN A 79 -8.00 1.30 -7.78
N ALA A 80 -7.13 2.23 -8.16
CA ALA A 80 -5.69 2.01 -8.11
C ALA A 80 -5.18 1.70 -6.69
N THR A 81 -5.70 2.41 -5.68
CA THR A 81 -5.45 2.13 -4.26
C THR A 81 -5.86 0.71 -3.90
N PHE A 82 -7.10 0.33 -4.22
CA PHE A 82 -7.62 -1.01 -3.95
C PHE A 82 -6.73 -2.12 -4.52
N PHE A 83 -6.30 -2.01 -5.78
CA PHE A 83 -5.47 -3.04 -6.41
C PHE A 83 -4.05 -3.12 -5.83
N LEU A 84 -3.44 -1.98 -5.46
CA LEU A 84 -2.14 -1.99 -4.76
C LEU A 84 -2.22 -2.64 -3.38
N GLU A 85 -3.28 -2.33 -2.62
CA GLU A 85 -3.54 -2.96 -1.33
C GLU A 85 -3.82 -4.45 -1.49
N LYS A 86 -4.65 -4.83 -2.47
CA LYS A 86 -4.95 -6.22 -2.79
C LYS A 86 -3.67 -7.02 -3.07
N GLN A 87 -2.77 -6.50 -3.91
CA GLN A 87 -1.51 -7.21 -4.21
C GLN A 87 -0.62 -7.38 -2.96
N THR A 88 -0.66 -6.43 -2.03
CA THR A 88 0.06 -6.53 -0.74
C THR A 88 -0.58 -7.56 0.19
N LEU A 89 -1.91 -7.62 0.21
CA LEU A 89 -2.71 -8.56 0.99
C LEU A 89 -2.66 -9.98 0.41
N ASP A 90 -2.56 -10.13 -0.91
CA ASP A 90 -2.37 -11.42 -1.58
C ASP A 90 -1.04 -12.04 -1.14
N ALA A 91 0.02 -11.25 -1.02
CA ALA A 91 1.32 -11.71 -0.50
C ALA A 91 1.22 -12.16 0.97
N PHE A 92 0.45 -11.43 1.79
CA PHE A 92 0.16 -11.82 3.17
C PHE A 92 -0.51 -13.20 3.22
N TRP A 93 -1.66 -13.33 2.55
CA TRP A 93 -2.47 -14.54 2.62
C TRP A 93 -1.79 -15.74 1.96
N ALA A 94 -1.01 -15.53 0.90
CA ALA A 94 -0.23 -16.61 0.29
C ALA A 94 0.73 -17.25 1.31
N GLU A 95 1.44 -16.44 2.10
CA GLU A 95 2.37 -16.96 3.10
C GLU A 95 1.63 -17.46 4.36
N TYR A 96 0.58 -16.77 4.82
CA TYR A 96 -0.21 -17.20 5.97
C TYR A 96 -0.89 -18.56 5.71
N ASN A 97 -1.50 -18.74 4.53
CA ASN A 97 -2.16 -20.01 4.18
C ASN A 97 -1.17 -21.18 4.04
N LYS A 98 0.09 -20.87 3.75
CA LYS A 98 1.17 -21.87 3.62
C LYS A 98 1.80 -22.25 4.97
N SER A 99 2.04 -21.26 5.83
CA SER A 99 2.82 -21.44 7.06
C SER A 99 1.99 -21.45 8.35
N GLY A 100 0.83 -20.79 8.34
CA GLY A 100 0.06 -20.44 9.54
C GLY A 100 0.74 -19.40 10.44
N ASP A 101 1.89 -18.86 10.03
CA ASP A 101 2.69 -17.91 10.82
C ASP A 101 2.37 -16.48 10.39
N TYR A 102 1.80 -15.72 11.33
CA TYR A 102 1.44 -14.32 11.12
C TYR A 102 2.67 -13.43 10.91
N ALA A 103 3.79 -13.68 11.60
CA ALA A 103 5.01 -12.90 11.45
C ALA A 103 5.65 -13.14 10.08
N ALA A 104 5.65 -14.39 9.61
CA ALA A 104 6.09 -14.73 8.25
C ALA A 104 5.20 -14.06 7.19
N ALA A 105 3.89 -14.01 7.41
CA ALA A 105 2.94 -13.32 6.53
C ALA A 105 3.15 -11.80 6.48
N GLN A 106 3.40 -11.15 7.62
CA GLN A 106 3.77 -9.74 7.66
C GLN A 106 5.09 -9.47 6.92
N GLU A 107 6.11 -10.31 7.13
CA GLU A 107 7.38 -10.24 6.38
C GLU A 107 7.16 -10.40 4.87
N ALA A 108 6.25 -11.27 4.45
CA ALA A 108 5.90 -11.42 3.03
C ALA A 108 5.25 -10.15 2.45
N SER A 109 4.36 -9.49 3.21
CA SER A 109 3.80 -8.19 2.81
C SER A 109 4.85 -7.09 2.71
N ILE A 110 5.77 -6.99 3.68
CA ILE A 110 6.87 -6.02 3.66
C ILE A 110 7.72 -6.25 2.40
N LYS A 111 8.11 -7.50 2.12
CA LYS A 111 8.87 -7.85 0.90
C LYS A 111 8.10 -7.59 -0.39
N SER A 112 6.76 -7.66 -0.36
CA SER A 112 5.93 -7.29 -1.50
C SER A 112 6.00 -5.79 -1.75
N LEU A 113 5.90 -4.98 -0.69
CA LEU A 113 6.05 -3.52 -0.75
C LEU A 113 7.47 -3.10 -1.14
N ASP A 114 8.51 -3.82 -0.72
CA ASP A 114 9.90 -3.48 -1.07
C ASP A 114 10.21 -3.62 -2.57
N LYS A 115 9.41 -4.43 -3.30
CA LYS A 115 9.46 -4.55 -4.77
C LYS A 115 8.83 -3.37 -5.51
N ALA A 116 8.21 -2.43 -4.79
CA ALA A 116 7.66 -1.22 -5.35
C ALA A 116 8.71 -0.44 -6.16
N GLY A 117 8.29 0.09 -7.30
CA GLY A 117 9.10 1.01 -8.10
C GLY A 117 9.16 2.41 -7.49
N VAL A 118 9.79 3.32 -8.22
CA VAL A 118 10.07 4.68 -7.73
C VAL A 118 8.77 5.45 -7.51
N LYS A 119 7.82 5.36 -8.44
CA LYS A 119 6.55 6.10 -8.33
C LYS A 119 5.75 5.67 -7.13
N GLU A 120 5.64 4.36 -6.90
CA GLU A 120 4.88 3.86 -5.76
C GLU A 120 5.49 4.32 -4.43
N LYS A 121 6.82 4.29 -4.29
CA LYS A 121 7.52 4.77 -3.09
C LYS A 121 7.36 6.26 -2.81
N GLN A 122 7.01 7.06 -3.82
CA GLN A 122 6.65 8.46 -3.65
C GLN A 122 5.22 8.65 -3.11
N THR A 123 4.36 7.62 -3.16
CA THR A 123 2.98 7.75 -2.70
C THR A 123 2.88 7.72 -1.17
N PHE A 124 1.96 8.51 -0.62
CA PHE A 124 1.59 8.40 0.79
C PHE A 124 1.12 6.99 1.16
N LEU A 125 0.33 6.36 0.27
CA LEU A 125 -0.20 5.01 0.46
C LEU A 125 0.92 4.00 0.75
N TRP A 126 1.99 4.01 -0.04
CA TRP A 126 3.10 3.07 0.16
C TRP A 126 3.82 3.33 1.49
N ASN A 127 4.15 4.59 1.78
CA ASN A 127 4.88 4.95 2.99
C ASN A 127 4.07 4.60 4.25
N ASP A 128 2.77 4.93 4.26
CA ASP A 128 1.87 4.63 5.37
C ASP A 128 1.68 3.12 5.56
N LYS A 129 1.36 2.40 4.48
CA LYS A 129 1.14 0.96 4.55
C LYS A 129 2.39 0.22 5.01
N ARG A 130 3.56 0.60 4.49
CA ARG A 130 4.83 -0.02 4.89
C ARG A 130 5.16 0.29 6.34
N ALA A 131 5.01 1.55 6.77
CA ALA A 131 5.24 1.97 8.15
C ALA A 131 4.36 1.18 9.13
N HIS A 132 3.06 1.08 8.83
CA HIS A 132 2.09 0.33 9.63
C HIS A 132 2.49 -1.16 9.76
N ILE A 133 2.77 -1.84 8.64
CA ILE A 133 3.07 -3.29 8.67
C ILE A 133 4.39 -3.57 9.39
N VAL A 134 5.43 -2.72 9.19
CA VAL A 134 6.70 -2.87 9.92
C VAL A 134 6.50 -2.64 11.41
N SER A 135 5.75 -1.60 11.80
CA SER A 135 5.43 -1.32 13.21
C SER A 135 4.70 -2.50 13.87
N ASP A 136 3.69 -3.06 13.20
CA ASP A 136 2.95 -4.21 13.70
C ASP A 136 3.83 -5.46 13.83
N TYR A 137 4.71 -5.70 12.86
CA TYR A 137 5.67 -6.81 12.90
C TYR A 137 6.61 -6.67 14.11
N GLU A 138 7.20 -5.49 14.31
CA GLU A 138 8.08 -5.21 15.45
C GLU A 138 7.35 -5.28 16.78
N ALA A 139 6.14 -4.74 16.88
CA ALA A 139 5.31 -4.84 18.06
C ALA A 139 4.97 -6.30 18.39
N SER A 140 4.66 -7.11 17.39
CA SER A 140 4.44 -8.56 17.53
C SER A 140 5.69 -9.28 18.02
N ALA A 141 6.85 -9.02 17.40
CA ALA A 141 8.13 -9.59 17.79
C ALA A 141 8.48 -9.25 19.26
N ARG A 142 8.34 -7.97 19.66
CA ARG A 142 8.54 -7.53 21.05
C ARG A 142 7.61 -8.26 22.02
N ARG A 143 6.33 -8.40 21.70
CA ARG A 143 5.35 -9.13 22.55
C ARG A 143 5.71 -10.61 22.72
N ASN A 144 6.29 -11.22 21.70
CA ASN A 144 6.71 -12.62 21.70
C ASN A 144 8.13 -12.83 22.27
N GLY A 145 8.82 -11.77 22.69
CA GLY A 145 10.18 -11.87 23.23
C GLY A 145 11.23 -12.29 22.20
N VAL A 146 10.96 -12.07 20.91
CA VAL A 146 11.88 -12.40 19.81
C VAL A 146 12.46 -11.13 19.19
N ALA A 147 13.70 -11.21 18.73
CA ALA A 147 14.32 -10.10 18.00
C ALA A 147 13.63 -9.93 16.63
N ALA A 148 13.15 -8.73 16.35
CA ALA A 148 12.61 -8.37 15.04
C ALA A 148 13.76 -8.28 14.02
N LYS A 149 13.51 -8.70 12.79
CA LYS A 149 14.34 -8.31 11.65
C LYS A 149 14.23 -6.80 11.42
N ASN A 150 15.32 -6.16 11.04
CA ASN A 150 15.31 -4.75 10.70
C ASN A 150 14.80 -4.56 9.26
N PHE A 151 13.69 -3.84 9.11
CA PHE A 151 13.09 -3.45 7.83
C PHE A 151 13.07 -1.92 7.63
N ASP A 152 13.82 -1.17 8.42
CA ASP A 152 13.91 0.28 8.30
C ASP A 152 14.47 0.69 6.93
N ILE A 153 14.02 1.85 6.47
CA ILE A 153 14.45 2.46 5.21
C ILE A 153 14.75 3.94 5.43
N ASP A 154 15.60 4.48 4.58
CA ASP A 154 15.93 5.90 4.58
C ASP A 154 14.87 6.68 3.77
N SER A 155 13.71 6.93 4.39
CA SER A 155 12.64 7.77 3.84
C SER A 155 12.04 8.61 4.95
N GLU A 156 12.07 9.94 4.79
CA GLU A 156 11.56 10.88 5.79
C GLU A 156 10.06 10.66 6.06
N LEU A 157 9.25 10.56 5.01
CA LEU A 157 7.81 10.34 5.12
C LEU A 157 7.50 8.99 5.81
N TYR A 158 8.22 7.92 5.42
CA TYR A 158 8.10 6.63 6.07
C TYR A 158 8.42 6.72 7.57
N ASN A 159 9.53 7.36 7.93
CA ASN A 159 9.97 7.45 9.32
C ASN A 159 8.98 8.26 10.18
N LEU A 160 8.43 9.35 9.64
CA LEU A 160 7.36 10.12 10.32
C LEU A 160 6.12 9.25 10.58
N LEU A 161 5.66 8.50 9.57
CA LEU A 161 4.51 7.62 9.69
C LEU A 161 4.80 6.43 10.63
N LYS A 162 6.01 5.86 10.58
CA LYS A 162 6.42 4.76 11.46
C LYS A 162 6.39 5.18 12.92
N ASN A 163 6.84 6.39 13.24
CA ASN A 163 6.77 6.92 14.60
C ASN A 163 5.32 7.02 15.11
N VAL A 164 4.38 7.43 14.26
CA VAL A 164 2.94 7.43 14.59
C VAL A 164 2.45 6.01 14.86
N HIS A 165 2.72 5.07 13.96
CA HIS A 165 2.27 3.67 14.10
C HIS A 165 2.89 3.00 15.34
N ASP A 166 4.16 3.24 15.63
CA ASP A 166 4.85 2.73 16.81
C ASP A 166 4.22 3.27 18.11
N ARG A 167 3.87 4.56 18.15
CA ARG A 167 3.12 5.16 19.26
C ARG A 167 1.75 4.53 19.41
N ILE A 168 0.96 4.45 18.33
CA ILE A 168 -0.40 3.90 18.34
C ILE A 168 -0.41 2.45 18.81
N ASN A 169 0.59 1.65 18.40
CA ASN A 169 0.75 0.27 18.83
C ASN A 169 0.99 0.17 20.35
N GLU A 170 1.81 1.05 20.91
CA GLU A 170 2.06 1.09 22.36
C GLU A 170 0.84 1.60 23.15
N GLU A 171 0.18 2.65 22.66
CA GLU A 171 -1.06 3.16 23.25
C GLU A 171 -2.18 2.11 23.23
N SER A 172 -2.31 1.36 22.14
CA SER A 172 -3.26 0.25 22.01
C SER A 172 -2.97 -0.86 23.03
N ARG A 173 -1.69 -1.18 23.26
CA ARG A 173 -1.28 -2.16 24.28
C ARG A 173 -1.65 -1.70 25.69
N LEU A 174 -1.43 -0.43 25.99
CA LEU A 174 -1.81 0.18 27.26
C LEU A 174 -3.33 0.26 27.42
N ALA A 175 -4.06 0.59 26.36
CA ALA A 175 -5.52 0.65 26.36
C ALA A 175 -6.13 -0.73 26.67
N TYR A 176 -5.64 -1.78 26.01
CA TYR A 176 -6.03 -3.16 26.30
C TYR A 176 -5.80 -3.54 27.77
N THR A 177 -4.63 -3.19 28.31
CA THR A 177 -4.27 -3.50 29.71
C THR A 177 -5.14 -2.75 30.72
N ASN A 178 -5.56 -1.52 30.38
CA ASN A 178 -6.29 -0.63 31.27
C ASN A 178 -7.80 -0.61 31.03
N GLY A 179 -8.32 -1.43 30.09
CA GLY A 179 -9.75 -1.43 29.72
C GLY A 179 -10.23 -0.11 29.13
N LYS A 180 -9.37 0.61 28.42
CA LYS A 180 -9.69 1.89 27.74
C LYS A 180 -9.99 1.65 26.27
N ASP A 181 -10.55 2.68 25.63
CA ASP A 181 -10.75 2.71 24.19
C ASP A 181 -9.42 2.66 23.43
N PHE A 182 -9.42 1.95 22.31
CA PHE A 182 -8.25 1.87 21.43
C PHE A 182 -8.07 3.18 20.67
N PRO A 183 -6.82 3.68 20.54
CA PRO A 183 -6.56 4.84 19.71
C PRO A 183 -6.88 4.55 18.24
N ASN A 184 -7.43 5.54 17.55
CA ASN A 184 -7.66 5.49 16.10
C ASN A 184 -6.60 6.35 15.40
N TYR A 185 -5.64 5.72 14.72
CA TYR A 185 -4.59 6.47 14.02
C TYR A 185 -5.13 7.39 12.91
N LEU A 186 -6.31 7.09 12.36
CA LEU A 186 -6.94 7.97 11.35
C LEU A 186 -7.44 9.30 11.94
N GLU A 187 -7.61 9.36 13.25
CA GLU A 187 -7.99 10.56 14.01
C GLU A 187 -6.79 11.20 14.73
N ASP A 188 -5.60 10.59 14.61
CA ASP A 188 -4.39 11.07 15.25
C ASP A 188 -3.93 12.40 14.64
N HIS A 189 -3.62 13.37 15.51
CA HIS A 189 -3.26 14.72 15.09
C HIS A 189 -1.99 14.74 14.21
N ASP A 190 -0.99 13.93 14.53
CA ASP A 190 0.27 13.92 13.78
C ASP A 190 0.09 13.19 12.45
N TYR A 191 -0.66 12.08 12.44
CA TYR A 191 -1.04 11.41 11.19
C TYR A 191 -1.73 12.36 10.21
N LEU A 192 -2.73 13.10 10.71
CA LEU A 192 -3.47 14.08 9.91
C LEU A 192 -2.57 15.23 9.43
N ALA A 193 -1.67 15.72 10.27
CA ALA A 193 -0.72 16.77 9.91
C ALA A 193 0.26 16.31 8.82
N ILE A 194 0.81 15.10 8.94
CA ILE A 194 1.71 14.49 7.94
C ILE A 194 0.97 14.30 6.60
N LYS A 195 -0.24 13.74 6.65
CA LYS A 195 -1.06 13.54 5.44
C LYS A 195 -1.38 14.87 4.73
N GLN A 196 -1.80 15.88 5.48
CA GLN A 196 -2.07 17.21 4.92
C GLN A 196 -0.81 17.86 4.34
N GLN A 197 0.36 17.66 4.97
CA GLN A 197 1.62 18.16 4.44
C GLN A 197 1.97 17.50 3.12
N TYR A 198 1.90 16.17 3.05
CA TYR A 198 2.09 15.41 1.81
C TYR A 198 1.16 15.90 0.69
N GLU A 199 -0.14 16.07 0.99
CA GLU A 199 -1.12 16.54 0.01
C GLU A 199 -0.83 17.97 -0.49
N ARG A 200 -0.27 18.84 0.35
CA ARG A 200 0.19 20.17 -0.07
C ARG A 200 1.39 20.08 -1.00
N GLU A 201 2.37 19.26 -0.65
CA GLU A 201 3.61 19.11 -1.43
C GLU A 201 3.35 18.56 -2.83
N MET A 202 2.51 17.53 -2.93
CA MET A 202 2.06 16.96 -4.21
C MET A 202 1.34 17.97 -5.11
N LYS A 203 0.62 18.94 -4.53
CA LYS A 203 -0.01 20.03 -5.29
C LYS A 203 0.97 21.09 -5.77
N THR A 204 2.09 21.27 -5.06
CA THR A 204 3.12 22.27 -5.37
C THR A 204 4.28 21.74 -6.23
N GLY A 205 4.31 20.43 -6.51
CA GLY A 205 5.36 19.77 -7.29
C GLY A 205 6.68 19.56 -6.52
N PHE A 206 6.66 19.67 -5.19
CA PHE A 206 7.82 19.36 -4.36
C PHE A 206 7.77 17.86 -4.03
N SER A 207 8.77 17.09 -4.48
CA SER A 207 8.86 15.66 -4.16
C SER A 207 9.79 15.44 -2.97
N PHE A 208 9.38 14.58 -2.04
CA PHE A 208 10.28 14.01 -1.04
C PHE A 208 11.46 13.35 -1.75
N LYS A 209 12.67 13.56 -1.24
CA LYS A 209 13.83 12.79 -1.70
C LYS A 209 13.63 11.34 -1.25
N VAL A 210 13.51 10.44 -2.22
CA VAL A 210 13.63 8.98 -2.04
C VAL A 210 15.09 8.59 -2.17
#